data_AF-A0A950V9H9-F1
#
_entry.id   AF-A0A950V9H9-F1
#
_cell.length_a   1.000
_cell.length_b   1.000
_cell.length_c   1.000
_cell.angle_alpha   90.00
_cell.angle_beta   90.00
_cell.angle_gamma   90.00
#
_symmetry.space_group_name_H-M   'P 1'
#
loop_
_entity.id
_entity.type
_entity.pdbx_description
1 polymer ?
#
loop_
_entity_poly.entity_id
_entity_poly.type
_entity_poly.pdbx_seq_one_letter_code
_entity_poly.pdbx_strand_id
1 'polypeptide(L)'
;MSRNARENENFLGPFATRESAERYAEEVQGLFQIRRCAEALEPSPEHPGCIYGEMNQCLRPCQCVVTREEYGTEAARVAEFLGTNGRTMLRNLAAARDRASNDMHFEEAGQIHKRIEKVKAAAAAREREIAEIDKFSGVALTRSAFPHRFQLWPMYEGYWQDPVVLDVSNVQPRTKPLDIELRERLSESVAAPSRDGNRAEHLALFLRWYRSSWRDGDWFPFTTVADLNYRKLVREISTLDKAEGPS
;
A
#
# COMPACT_ATOMS: atom_id res chain seq x y z
N MET A 1 17.93 10.41 21.69
CA MET A 1 16.79 11.30 21.36
C MET A 1 17.02 11.87 19.97
N SER A 2 16.30 11.36 18.97
CA SER A 2 15.87 12.12 17.78
C SER A 2 14.85 11.24 17.05
N ARG A 3 13.57 11.38 17.44
CA ARG A 3 12.43 10.67 16.83
C ARG A 3 11.77 11.47 15.69
N ASN A 4 12.32 12.65 15.35
CA ASN A 4 11.65 13.63 14.48
C ASN A 4 12.18 13.65 13.02
N ALA A 5 13.12 12.78 12.65
CA ALA A 5 13.61 12.71 11.27
C ALA A 5 12.75 11.84 10.32
N ARG A 6 11.74 11.14 10.85
CA ARG A 6 10.93 10.16 10.09
C ARG A 6 9.66 10.72 9.45
N GLU A 7 9.37 12.01 9.61
CA GLU A 7 8.12 12.62 9.11
C GLU A 7 8.08 12.77 7.59
N ASN A 8 9.19 12.53 6.87
CA ASN A 8 9.28 12.57 5.40
C ASN A 8 9.71 11.23 4.77
N GLU A 9 9.62 10.12 5.50
CA GLU A 9 9.94 8.79 4.98
C GLU A 9 8.64 8.13 4.47
N ASN A 10 8.48 8.04 3.14
CA ASN A 10 7.38 7.30 2.54
C ASN A 10 7.57 5.80 2.79
N PHE A 11 6.92 5.27 3.83
CA PHE A 11 6.95 3.85 4.13
C PHE A 11 5.94 3.10 3.28
N LEU A 12 6.35 1.94 2.77
CA LEU A 12 5.46 1.01 2.08
C LEU A 12 5.15 -0.18 2.99
N GLY A 13 3.88 -0.57 3.08
CA GLY A 13 3.41 -1.66 3.92
C GLY A 13 1.89 -1.69 4.05
N PRO A 14 1.32 -2.54 4.92
CA PRO A 14 2.01 -3.46 5.81
C PRO A 14 2.38 -4.80 5.10
N PHE A 15 3.61 -5.26 5.28
CA PHE A 15 4.09 -6.55 4.76
C PHE A 15 3.79 -7.69 5.74
N ALA A 16 3.51 -8.88 5.22
CA ALA A 16 3.17 -10.07 6.02
C ALA A 16 4.27 -10.45 7.00
N THR A 17 5.47 -10.52 6.44
CA THR A 17 6.68 -10.99 7.11
C THR A 17 7.85 -10.17 6.60
N ARG A 18 8.96 -10.23 7.33
CA ARG A 18 10.19 -9.57 6.94
C ARG A 18 10.69 -10.08 5.59
N GLU A 19 10.59 -11.38 5.35
CA GLU A 19 11.03 -12.03 4.11
C GLU A 19 10.22 -11.54 2.91
N SER A 20 8.91 -11.31 3.06
CA SER A 20 8.09 -10.73 1.99
C SER A 20 8.50 -9.30 1.64
N ALA A 21 8.88 -8.50 2.64
CA ALA A 21 9.37 -7.14 2.45
C ALA A 21 10.75 -7.12 1.77
N GLU A 22 11.68 -7.97 2.24
CA GLU A 22 13.02 -8.11 1.67
C GLU A 22 12.95 -8.58 0.21
N ARG A 23 12.14 -9.60 -0.08
CA ARG A 23 11.94 -10.07 -1.46
C ARG A 23 11.38 -8.98 -2.37
N TYR A 24 10.36 -8.23 -1.93
CA TYR A 24 9.84 -7.13 -2.73
C TYR A 24 10.88 -6.04 -2.96
N ALA A 25 11.64 -5.68 -1.93
CA ALA A 25 12.73 -4.71 -2.03
C ALA A 25 13.79 -5.16 -3.04
N GLU A 26 14.19 -6.43 -3.03
CA GLU A 26 15.15 -6.99 -4.00
C GLU A 26 14.65 -6.92 -5.44
N GLU A 27 13.39 -7.29 -5.70
CA GLU A 27 12.78 -7.22 -7.03
C GLU A 27 12.75 -5.76 -7.54
N VAL A 28 12.34 -4.82 -6.70
CA VAL A 28 12.31 -3.39 -7.04
C VAL A 28 13.73 -2.86 -7.27
N GLN A 29 14.67 -3.17 -6.39
CA GLN A 29 16.07 -2.76 -6.55
C GLN A 29 16.69 -3.36 -7.82
N GLY A 30 16.26 -4.54 -8.27
CA GLY A 30 16.67 -5.13 -9.55
C GLY A 30 16.22 -4.32 -10.77
N LEU A 31 15.26 -3.40 -10.61
CA LEU A 31 14.82 -2.49 -11.66
C LEU A 31 15.64 -1.20 -11.69
N PHE A 32 16.15 -0.69 -10.57
CA PHE A 32 16.70 0.67 -10.51
C PHE A 32 18.17 0.67 -10.09
N GLN A 33 18.91 1.70 -10.48
CA GLN A 33 20.29 1.90 -10.06
C GLN A 33 20.39 2.74 -8.78
N ILE A 34 19.59 2.38 -7.78
CA ILE A 34 19.50 3.06 -6.49
C ILE A 34 20.51 2.48 -5.48
N ARG A 35 20.92 3.28 -4.50
CA ARG A 35 21.82 2.84 -3.42
C ARG A 35 21.22 1.67 -2.64
N ARG A 36 22.05 0.65 -2.38
CA ARG A 36 21.71 -0.52 -1.56
C ARG A 36 22.52 -0.62 -0.26
N CYS A 37 23.58 0.17 -0.12
CA CYS A 37 24.35 0.20 1.11
C CYS A 37 23.58 0.94 2.23
N ALA A 38 23.77 0.45 3.46
CA ALA A 38 23.15 0.98 4.68
C ALA A 38 24.01 2.05 5.38
N GLU A 39 25.17 2.39 4.82
CA GLU A 39 26.09 3.37 5.36
C GLU A 39 25.50 4.79 5.33
N ALA A 40 25.78 5.57 6.37
CA ALA A 40 25.49 6.99 6.39
C ALA A 40 26.39 7.68 5.36
N LEU A 41 25.78 8.26 4.33
CA LEU A 41 26.53 8.70 3.17
C LEU A 41 27.06 10.13 3.31
N GLU A 42 28.39 10.26 3.26
CA GLU A 42 29.11 11.51 2.99
C GLU A 42 29.77 11.40 1.61
N PRO A 43 29.16 11.96 0.54
CA PRO A 43 29.70 11.84 -0.81
C PRO A 43 31.08 12.50 -0.95
N SER A 44 32.05 11.77 -1.50
CA SER A 44 33.37 12.31 -1.86
C SER A 44 33.90 11.60 -3.11
N PRO A 45 34.60 12.30 -4.03
CA PRO A 45 35.37 11.64 -5.10
C PRO A 45 36.37 10.59 -4.61
N GLU A 46 36.89 10.71 -3.37
CA GLU A 46 37.83 9.75 -2.78
C GLU A 46 37.14 8.54 -2.12
N HIS A 47 35.81 8.49 -2.09
CA HIS A 47 35.07 7.40 -1.44
C HIS A 47 35.45 6.03 -2.07
N PRO A 48 35.77 4.99 -1.27
CA PRO A 48 36.27 3.71 -1.80
C PRO A 48 35.25 3.00 -2.70
N GLY A 49 33.97 3.25 -2.47
CA GLY A 49 32.86 2.69 -3.25
C GLY A 49 32.33 1.41 -2.62
N CYS A 50 31.58 0.62 -3.39
CA CYS A 50 31.10 -0.69 -2.94
C CYS A 50 30.85 -1.60 -4.14
N ILE A 51 30.68 -2.90 -3.84
CA ILE A 51 30.43 -3.94 -4.85
C ILE A 51 29.20 -3.65 -5.71
N TYR A 52 28.16 -3.02 -5.17
CA TYR A 52 26.96 -2.67 -5.94
C TYR A 52 27.25 -1.63 -7.03
N GLY A 53 28.19 -0.71 -6.77
CA GLY A 53 28.67 0.25 -7.75
C GLY A 53 29.47 -0.43 -8.86
N GLU A 54 30.37 -1.35 -8.50
CA GLU A 54 31.20 -2.12 -9.44
C GLU A 54 30.36 -3.03 -10.35
N MET A 55 29.27 -3.59 -9.83
CA MET A 55 28.30 -4.39 -10.58
C MET A 55 27.28 -3.55 -11.38
N ASN A 56 27.43 -2.22 -11.45
CA ASN A 56 26.47 -1.30 -12.09
C ASN A 56 25.02 -1.40 -11.55
N GLN A 57 24.86 -1.81 -10.29
CA GLN A 57 23.55 -1.87 -9.61
C GLN A 57 23.20 -0.56 -8.89
N CYS A 58 24.11 0.40 -8.88
CA CYS A 58 23.95 1.72 -8.29
C CYS A 58 24.68 2.75 -9.14
N LEU A 59 24.14 3.97 -9.25
CA LEU A 59 24.77 5.10 -9.95
C LEU A 59 26.01 5.68 -9.24
N ARG A 60 26.45 5.07 -8.12
CA ARG A 60 27.64 5.47 -7.36
C ARG A 60 27.60 6.94 -6.89
N PRO A 61 26.50 7.43 -6.29
CA PRO A 61 26.44 8.79 -5.76
C PRO A 61 27.47 9.02 -4.64
N CYS A 62 27.94 7.95 -3.99
CA CYS A 62 28.95 8.03 -2.94
C CYS A 62 30.31 8.54 -3.44
N GLN A 63 30.64 8.22 -4.69
CA GLN A 63 31.88 8.61 -5.35
C GLN A 63 31.74 9.90 -6.17
N CYS A 64 30.60 10.60 -6.03
CA CYS A 64 30.27 11.76 -6.86
C CYS A 64 30.34 11.48 -8.38
N VAL A 65 30.12 10.23 -8.80
CA VAL A 65 30.09 9.83 -10.23
C VAL A 65 28.90 10.45 -10.95
N VAL A 66 27.79 10.63 -10.23
CA VAL A 66 26.60 11.35 -10.68
C VAL A 66 26.33 12.52 -9.76
N THR A 67 25.70 13.55 -10.32
CA THR A 67 25.17 14.69 -9.57
C THR A 67 24.00 14.28 -8.69
N ARG A 68 23.67 15.14 -7.72
CA ARG A 68 22.48 14.98 -6.87
C ARG A 68 21.18 14.94 -7.69
N GLU A 69 21.13 15.69 -8.78
CA GLU A 69 19.96 15.81 -9.67
C GLU A 69 19.75 14.54 -10.49
N GLU A 70 20.82 13.98 -11.05
CA GLU A 70 20.78 12.70 -11.76
C GLU A 70 20.35 11.56 -10.83
N TYR A 71 20.93 11.47 -9.63
CA TYR A 71 20.51 10.48 -8.65
C TYR A 71 19.07 10.71 -8.16
N GLY A 72 18.68 11.98 -8.00
CA GLY A 72 17.31 12.37 -7.64
C GLY A 72 16.28 11.93 -8.68
N THR A 73 16.65 11.96 -9.96
CA THR A 73 15.82 11.45 -11.07
C THR A 73 15.61 9.94 -10.94
N GLU A 74 16.66 9.18 -10.63
CA GLU A 74 16.54 7.73 -10.40
C GLU A 74 15.68 7.41 -9.17
N ALA A 75 15.86 8.17 -8.08
CA ALA A 75 15.03 8.05 -6.88
C ALA A 75 13.54 8.36 -7.16
N ALA A 76 13.26 9.38 -7.97
CA ALA A 76 11.90 9.72 -8.37
C ALA A 76 11.23 8.59 -9.18
N ARG A 77 11.98 7.89 -10.04
CA ARG A 77 11.49 6.72 -10.78
C ARG A 77 11.12 5.56 -9.85
N VAL A 78 11.91 5.33 -8.79
CA VAL A 78 11.57 4.35 -7.75
C VAL A 78 10.27 4.75 -7.06
N ALA A 79 10.15 6.01 -6.62
CA ALA A 79 8.94 6.51 -5.97
C ALA A 79 7.69 6.38 -6.85
N GLU A 80 7.79 6.71 -8.15
CA GLU A 80 6.69 6.53 -9.11
C GLU A 80 6.31 5.05 -9.28
N PHE A 81 7.30 4.16 -9.36
CA PHE A 81 7.05 2.73 -9.43
C PHE A 81 6.29 2.24 -8.19
N LEU A 82 6.74 2.64 -6.99
CA LEU A 82 6.11 2.27 -5.72
C LEU A 82 4.69 2.86 -5.62
N GLY A 83 4.47 4.11 -6.02
CA GLY A 83 3.13 4.73 -5.97
C GLY A 83 2.13 4.13 -6.96
N THR A 84 2.61 3.69 -8.13
CA THR A 84 1.73 3.18 -9.21
C THR A 84 1.71 1.65 -9.33
N ASN A 85 2.52 0.95 -8.52
CA ASN A 85 2.86 -0.46 -8.67
C ASN A 85 3.31 -0.81 -10.11
N GLY A 86 4.20 0.03 -10.67
CA GLY A 86 4.76 -0.14 -12.00
C GLY A 86 3.81 0.14 -13.17
N ARG A 87 2.54 0.51 -12.94
CA ARG A 87 1.56 0.77 -14.02
C ARG A 87 2.04 1.84 -15.02
N THR A 88 2.58 2.95 -14.53
CA THR A 88 3.10 4.00 -15.43
C THR A 88 4.31 3.51 -16.22
N MET A 89 5.24 2.83 -15.56
CA MET A 89 6.43 2.28 -16.20
C MET A 89 6.09 1.24 -17.28
N LEU A 90 5.14 0.35 -17.00
CA LEU A 90 4.66 -0.65 -17.97
C LEU A 90 4.03 0.00 -19.20
N ARG A 91 3.20 1.03 -19.02
CA ARG A 91 2.59 1.78 -20.12
C ARG A 91 3.67 2.40 -21.02
N ASN A 92 4.66 3.06 -20.41
CA ASN A 92 5.73 3.73 -21.15
C ASN A 92 6.62 2.73 -21.90
N LEU A 93 6.98 1.61 -21.26
CA LEU A 93 7.75 0.54 -21.90
C LEU A 93 6.99 -0.14 -23.03
N ALA A 94 5.68 -0.39 -22.88
CA ALA A 94 4.85 -0.96 -23.94
C ALA A 94 4.84 -0.04 -25.17
N ALA A 95 4.60 1.26 -24.97
CA ALA A 95 4.64 2.24 -26.06
C ALA A 95 6.03 2.34 -26.72
N ALA A 96 7.12 2.23 -25.95
CA ALA A 96 8.48 2.21 -26.50
C ALA A 96 8.75 0.96 -27.33
N ARG A 97 8.37 -0.22 -26.84
CA ARG A 97 8.49 -1.49 -27.57
C ARG A 97 7.72 -1.46 -28.89
N ASP A 98 6.49 -0.97 -28.86
CA ASP A 98 5.62 -0.95 -30.03
C ASP A 98 6.17 0.03 -31.10
N ARG A 99 6.75 1.17 -30.68
CA ARG A 99 7.50 2.06 -31.59
C ARG A 99 8.71 1.37 -32.21
N ALA A 100 9.59 0.76 -31.40
CA ALA A 100 10.75 0.04 -31.91
C ALA A 100 10.35 -1.08 -32.88
N SER A 101 9.24 -1.78 -32.62
CA SER A 101 8.71 -2.79 -33.54
C SER A 101 8.21 -2.20 -34.86
N ASN A 102 7.53 -1.04 -34.83
CA ASN A 102 7.04 -0.36 -36.03
C ASN A 102 8.21 0.17 -36.88
N ASP A 103 9.27 0.63 -36.24
CA ASP A 103 10.50 1.10 -36.89
C ASP A 103 11.42 -0.06 -37.31
N MET A 104 10.95 -1.32 -37.19
CA MET A 104 11.68 -2.55 -37.54
C MET A 104 12.96 -2.80 -36.71
N HIS A 105 13.10 -2.17 -35.55
CA HIS A 105 14.17 -2.41 -34.58
C HIS A 105 13.85 -3.59 -33.65
N PHE A 106 13.78 -4.81 -34.19
CA PHE A 106 13.31 -5.99 -33.44
C PHE A 106 14.18 -6.38 -32.24
N GLU A 107 15.50 -6.16 -32.31
CA GLU A 107 16.38 -6.45 -31.18
C GLU A 107 16.09 -5.54 -29.98
N GLU A 108 15.95 -4.23 -30.24
CA GLU A 108 15.56 -3.25 -29.22
C GLU A 108 14.18 -3.59 -28.63
N ALA A 109 13.19 -3.88 -29.48
CA ALA A 109 11.87 -4.30 -29.03
C ALA A 109 11.94 -5.57 -28.14
N GLY A 110 12.80 -6.53 -28.49
CA GLY A 110 13.06 -7.72 -27.68
C GLY A 110 13.67 -7.41 -26.31
N GLN A 111 14.62 -6.46 -26.24
CA GLN A 111 15.20 -6.00 -24.98
C GLN A 111 14.17 -5.29 -24.09
N ILE A 112 13.35 -4.41 -24.68
CA ILE A 112 12.26 -3.72 -23.96
C ILE A 112 11.22 -4.74 -23.47
N HIS A 113 10.90 -5.76 -24.27
CA HIS A 113 9.98 -6.82 -23.85
C HIS A 113 10.51 -7.58 -22.62
N LYS A 114 11.78 -8.02 -22.63
CA LYS A 114 12.41 -8.64 -21.45
C LYS A 114 12.36 -7.73 -20.23
N ARG A 115 12.50 -6.42 -20.44
CA ARG A 115 12.39 -5.42 -19.37
C ARG A 115 10.97 -5.33 -18.81
N ILE A 116 9.94 -5.36 -19.66
CA ILE A 116 8.53 -5.41 -19.24
C ILE A 116 8.27 -6.61 -18.34
N GLU A 117 8.78 -7.79 -18.69
CA GLU A 117 8.58 -9.00 -17.89
C GLU A 117 9.21 -8.89 -16.48
N LYS A 118 10.39 -8.27 -16.36
CA LYS A 118 10.98 -7.96 -15.04
C LYS A 118 10.11 -7.01 -14.22
N VAL A 119 9.56 -5.97 -14.86
CA VAL A 119 8.67 -5.00 -14.19
C VAL A 119 7.38 -5.68 -13.71
N LYS A 120 6.81 -6.59 -14.52
CA LYS A 120 5.64 -7.38 -14.12
C LYS A 120 5.94 -8.30 -12.94
N ALA A 121 7.09 -8.98 -12.94
CA ALA A 121 7.50 -9.85 -11.84
C ALA A 121 7.61 -9.08 -10.52
N ALA A 122 8.28 -7.91 -10.54
CA ALA A 122 8.36 -7.04 -9.37
C ALA A 122 6.98 -6.52 -8.91
N ALA A 123 6.12 -6.11 -9.84
CA ALA A 123 4.76 -5.66 -9.51
C ALA A 123 3.88 -6.78 -8.92
N ALA A 124 4.09 -8.03 -9.37
CA ALA A 124 3.38 -9.20 -8.87
C ALA A 124 3.87 -9.67 -7.48
N ALA A 125 5.12 -9.35 -7.12
CA ALA A 125 5.64 -9.58 -5.77
C ALA A 125 4.98 -8.69 -4.71
N ARG A 126 4.28 -7.62 -5.12
CA ARG A 126 3.50 -6.78 -4.20
C ARG A 126 2.16 -7.42 -3.87
N GLU A 127 1.99 -7.79 -2.61
CA GLU A 127 0.70 -8.17 -2.02
C GLU A 127 -0.33 -7.02 -2.13
N ARG A 128 -1.62 -7.36 -2.25
CA ARG A 128 -2.68 -6.39 -2.61
C ARG A 128 -2.89 -5.31 -1.57
N GLU A 129 -2.63 -5.65 -0.31
CA GLU A 129 -2.85 -4.80 0.85
C GLU A 129 -1.70 -3.82 1.09
N ILE A 130 -0.58 -3.98 0.40
CA ILE A 130 0.55 -3.09 0.55
C ILE A 130 0.21 -1.74 -0.09
N ALA A 131 0.23 -0.70 0.73
CA ALA A 131 0.07 0.70 0.32
C ALA A 131 1.24 1.54 0.86
N GLU A 132 1.25 2.83 0.52
CA GLU A 132 1.97 3.77 1.36
C GLU A 132 1.27 3.80 2.73
N ILE A 133 2.02 3.67 3.83
CA ILE A 133 1.43 3.54 5.16
C ILE A 133 0.58 4.77 5.51
N ASP A 134 1.03 5.95 5.12
CA ASP A 134 0.30 7.22 5.31
C ASP A 134 -0.96 7.32 4.45
N LYS A 135 -1.21 6.35 3.56
CA LYS A 135 -2.43 6.23 2.77
C LYS A 135 -3.19 4.94 3.09
N PHE A 136 -2.77 4.21 4.13
CA PHE A 136 -3.38 2.95 4.51
C PHE A 136 -4.63 3.20 5.35
N SER A 137 -5.77 3.28 4.67
CA SER A 137 -7.07 3.55 5.29
C SER A 137 -8.12 2.56 4.81
N GLY A 138 -9.08 2.25 5.69
CA GLY A 138 -10.14 1.30 5.41
C GLY A 138 -11.03 1.04 6.60
N VAL A 139 -12.00 0.15 6.43
CA VAL A 139 -12.91 -0.27 7.50
C VAL A 139 -12.91 -1.79 7.56
N ALA A 140 -12.65 -2.35 8.74
CA ALA A 140 -12.91 -3.76 9.02
C ALA A 140 -14.35 -3.91 9.53
N LEU A 141 -15.13 -4.77 8.89
CA LEU A 141 -16.46 -5.17 9.34
C LEU A 141 -16.33 -6.50 10.08
N THR A 142 -16.75 -6.58 11.33
CA THR A 142 -16.79 -7.83 12.12
C THR A 142 -18.18 -8.06 12.71
N ARG A 143 -18.47 -9.33 13.05
CA ARG A 143 -19.67 -9.67 13.83
C ARG A 143 -19.53 -9.18 15.26
N SER A 144 -20.68 -8.88 15.89
CA SER A 144 -20.76 -8.63 17.33
C SER A 144 -21.09 -9.92 18.08
N ALA A 145 -20.94 -9.89 19.42
CA ALA A 145 -21.49 -10.93 20.29
C ALA A 145 -23.03 -10.90 20.36
N PHE A 146 -23.65 -9.81 19.90
CA PHE A 146 -25.10 -9.65 19.84
C PHE A 146 -25.61 -9.89 18.41
N PRO A 147 -26.66 -10.71 18.21
CA PRO A 147 -27.29 -10.88 16.91
C PRO A 147 -27.76 -9.55 16.33
N HIS A 148 -27.74 -9.44 15.01
CA HIS A 148 -28.14 -8.27 14.23
C HIS A 148 -27.37 -7.00 14.59
N ARG A 149 -26.18 -7.18 15.18
CA ARG A 149 -25.26 -6.09 15.53
C ARG A 149 -23.90 -6.35 14.89
N PHE A 150 -23.36 -5.31 14.30
CA PHE A 150 -22.09 -5.35 13.60
C PHE A 150 -21.16 -4.27 14.15
N GLN A 151 -19.86 -4.55 14.09
CA GLN A 151 -18.83 -3.59 14.45
C GLN A 151 -18.05 -3.21 13.20
N LEU A 152 -17.93 -1.91 12.98
CA LEU A 152 -17.08 -1.35 11.96
C LEU A 152 -15.88 -0.72 12.67
N TRP A 153 -14.69 -1.14 12.31
CA TRP A 153 -13.43 -0.64 12.85
C TRP A 153 -12.74 0.17 11.76
N PRO A 154 -12.86 1.51 11.77
CA PRO A 154 -12.16 2.34 10.80
C PRO A 154 -10.68 2.39 11.14
N MET A 155 -9.84 2.42 10.12
CA MET A 155 -8.43 2.76 10.21
C MET A 155 -8.17 3.94 9.29
N TYR A 156 -7.39 4.90 9.79
CA TYR A 156 -6.98 6.07 9.05
C TYR A 156 -5.45 6.20 9.12
N GLU A 157 -4.77 6.21 7.97
CA GLU A 157 -3.31 6.34 7.86
C GLU A 157 -2.53 5.34 8.74
N GLY A 158 -3.05 4.12 8.87
CA GLY A 158 -2.46 3.06 9.70
C GLY A 158 -2.85 3.09 11.17
N TYR A 159 -3.72 4.00 11.62
CA TYR A 159 -4.20 4.08 13.00
C TYR A 159 -5.66 3.63 13.13
N TRP A 160 -5.93 2.65 13.98
CA TRP A 160 -7.30 2.28 14.36
C TRP A 160 -8.02 3.45 15.02
N GLN A 161 -9.28 3.60 14.66
CA GLN A 161 -10.22 4.56 15.24
C GLN A 161 -11.21 3.82 16.14
N ASP A 162 -12.00 4.58 16.91
CA ASP A 162 -13.05 4.00 17.74
C ASP A 162 -14.08 3.22 16.88
N PRO A 163 -14.56 2.07 17.37
CA PRO A 163 -15.48 1.25 16.61
C PRO A 163 -16.84 1.93 16.46
N VAL A 164 -17.35 1.94 15.23
CA VAL A 164 -18.73 2.31 14.94
C VAL A 164 -19.60 1.06 15.09
N VAL A 165 -20.49 1.08 16.09
CA VAL A 165 -21.46 0.01 16.30
C VAL A 165 -22.68 0.26 15.42
N LEU A 166 -23.09 -0.75 14.67
CA LEU A 166 -24.29 -0.74 13.84
C LEU A 166 -25.27 -1.79 14.34
N ASP A 167 -26.48 -1.37 14.68
CA ASP A 167 -27.58 -2.26 15.00
C ASP A 167 -28.54 -2.29 13.80
N VAL A 168 -28.76 -3.47 13.22
CA VAL A 168 -29.69 -3.70 12.10
C VAL A 168 -30.93 -4.48 12.54
N SER A 169 -31.10 -4.72 13.85
CA SER A 169 -32.29 -5.39 14.35
C SER A 169 -33.56 -4.59 13.99
N ASN A 170 -34.65 -5.30 13.72
CA ASN A 170 -35.95 -4.69 13.41
C ASN A 170 -36.66 -4.09 14.64
N VAL A 171 -35.96 -3.94 15.77
CA VAL A 171 -36.52 -3.50 17.05
C VAL A 171 -36.95 -2.02 16.99
N GLN A 172 -36.29 -1.19 16.17
CA GLN A 172 -36.71 0.19 15.90
C GLN A 172 -36.68 0.48 14.39
N PRO A 173 -37.72 1.11 13.83
CA PRO A 173 -37.74 1.45 12.42
C PRO A 173 -36.64 2.48 12.12
N ARG A 174 -35.75 2.14 11.18
CA ARG A 174 -34.70 3.04 10.72
C ARG A 174 -35.31 4.28 10.07
N THR A 175 -34.87 5.45 10.52
CA THR A 175 -35.29 6.74 9.95
C THR A 175 -34.59 7.06 8.64
N LYS A 176 -33.46 6.40 8.34
CA LYS A 176 -32.68 6.58 7.12
C LYS A 176 -32.29 5.22 6.52
N PRO A 177 -32.08 5.13 5.19
CA PRO A 177 -31.48 3.97 4.57
C PRO A 177 -30.10 3.64 5.18
N LEU A 178 -29.75 2.34 5.22
CA LEU A 178 -28.51 1.85 5.82
C LEU A 178 -27.26 2.45 5.20
N ASP A 179 -27.27 2.77 3.90
CA ASP A 179 -26.11 3.39 3.25
C ASP A 179 -25.87 4.83 3.74
N ILE A 180 -26.93 5.63 3.90
CA ILE A 180 -26.86 7.01 4.41
C ILE A 180 -26.37 7.01 5.86
N GLU A 181 -26.93 6.14 6.69
CA GLU A 181 -26.50 6.02 8.09
C GLU A 181 -25.02 5.63 8.20
N LEU A 182 -24.57 4.65 7.42
CA LEU A 182 -23.17 4.25 7.40
C LEU A 182 -22.25 5.38 6.94
N ARG A 183 -22.67 6.14 5.91
CA ARG A 183 -21.92 7.31 5.43
C ARG A 183 -21.74 8.34 6.52
N GLU A 184 -22.83 8.71 7.20
CA GLU A 184 -22.80 9.70 8.28
C GLU A 184 -21.90 9.24 9.43
N ARG A 185 -22.16 8.04 9.98
CA ARG A 185 -21.42 7.54 11.16
C ARG A 185 -19.92 7.33 10.88
N LEU A 186 -19.57 6.76 9.72
CA LEU A 186 -18.16 6.57 9.37
C LEU A 186 -17.46 7.90 9.11
N SER A 187 -18.14 8.86 8.48
CA SER A 187 -17.56 10.19 8.24
C SER A 187 -17.32 10.94 9.55
N GLU A 188 -18.25 10.85 10.50
CA GLU A 188 -18.10 11.42 11.84
C GLU A 188 -16.93 10.75 12.61
N SER A 189 -16.84 9.43 12.57
CA SER A 189 -15.79 8.66 13.25
C SER A 189 -14.38 9.02 12.76
N VAL A 190 -14.22 9.38 11.49
CA VAL A 190 -12.91 9.77 10.92
C VAL A 190 -12.75 11.27 10.70
N ALA A 191 -13.68 12.10 11.18
CA ALA A 191 -13.62 13.56 11.00
C ALA A 191 -12.44 14.20 11.76
N ALA A 192 -12.08 13.64 12.91
CA ALA A 192 -10.92 14.02 13.71
C ALA A 192 -10.13 12.75 14.07
N PRO A 193 -9.36 12.18 13.13
CA PRO A 193 -8.76 10.87 13.32
C PRO A 193 -7.68 10.91 14.41
N SER A 194 -7.76 9.96 15.34
CA SER A 194 -6.71 9.76 16.34
C SER A 194 -5.48 9.15 15.68
N ARG A 195 -4.31 9.68 16.06
CA ARG A 195 -2.98 9.11 15.77
C ARG A 195 -2.30 8.65 17.06
N ASP A 196 -3.07 8.37 18.09
CA ASP A 196 -2.57 7.93 19.38
C ASP A 196 -2.02 6.50 19.30
N GLY A 197 -1.05 6.20 20.15
CA GLY A 197 -0.43 4.88 20.25
C GLY A 197 0.66 4.62 19.21
N ASN A 198 0.99 3.34 19.05
CA ASN A 198 2.07 2.89 18.17
C ASN A 198 1.50 2.38 16.84
N ARG A 199 1.72 3.12 15.74
CA ARG A 199 1.24 2.74 14.41
C ARG A 199 1.64 1.33 13.98
N ALA A 200 2.86 0.91 14.33
CA ALA A 200 3.34 -0.42 13.97
C ALA A 200 2.51 -1.52 14.66
N GLU A 201 2.06 -1.30 15.89
CA GLU A 201 1.17 -2.22 16.61
C GLU A 201 -0.22 -2.26 15.97
N HIS A 202 -0.77 -1.11 15.57
CA HIS A 202 -2.07 -1.04 14.90
C HIS A 202 -2.06 -1.82 13.57
N LEU A 203 -1.02 -1.63 12.76
CA LEU A 203 -0.82 -2.39 11.51
C LEU A 203 -0.58 -3.88 11.76
N ALA A 204 0.16 -4.24 12.83
CA ALA A 204 0.36 -5.63 13.20
C ALA A 204 -0.96 -6.32 13.62
N LEU A 205 -1.82 -5.63 14.36
CA LEU A 205 -3.16 -6.10 14.70
C LEU A 205 -4.01 -6.31 13.45
N PHE A 206 -3.98 -5.35 12.51
CA PHE A 206 -4.65 -5.49 11.22
C PHE A 206 -4.18 -6.74 10.48
N LEU A 207 -2.86 -6.91 10.29
CA LEU A 207 -2.32 -8.07 9.58
C LEU A 207 -2.71 -9.38 10.25
N ARG A 208 -2.64 -9.44 11.58
CA ARG A 208 -2.99 -10.63 12.36
C ARG A 208 -4.46 -11.03 12.16
N TRP A 209 -5.37 -10.06 12.21
CA TRP A 209 -6.80 -10.29 11.96
C TRP A 209 -7.06 -10.63 10.49
N TYR A 210 -6.57 -9.81 9.56
CA TYR A 210 -6.88 -9.91 8.13
C TYR A 210 -6.40 -11.22 7.51
N ARG A 211 -5.29 -11.78 8.01
CA ARG A 211 -4.71 -13.05 7.56
C ARG A 211 -5.09 -14.25 8.43
N SER A 212 -5.90 -14.05 9.46
CA SER A 212 -6.35 -15.16 10.32
C SER A 212 -7.19 -16.14 9.50
N SER A 213 -6.96 -17.45 9.67
CA SER A 213 -7.83 -18.49 9.12
C SER A 213 -9.24 -18.45 9.69
N TRP A 214 -9.43 -17.78 10.83
CA TRP A 214 -10.69 -17.61 11.55
C TRP A 214 -11.24 -16.19 11.44
N ARG A 215 -10.88 -15.44 10.38
CA ARG A 215 -11.37 -14.07 10.17
C ARG A 215 -12.90 -14.05 10.14
N ASP A 216 -13.48 -13.26 11.02
CA ASP A 216 -14.91 -13.14 11.30
C ASP A 216 -15.57 -11.96 10.56
N GLY A 217 -14.98 -11.56 9.43
CA GLY A 217 -15.27 -10.28 8.81
C GLY A 217 -14.51 -10.00 7.52
N ASP A 218 -14.68 -8.78 7.01
CA ASP A 218 -14.11 -8.33 5.73
C ASP A 218 -13.51 -6.93 5.82
N TRP A 219 -12.50 -6.68 4.99
CA TRP A 219 -11.80 -5.39 4.88
C TRP A 219 -12.27 -4.59 3.67
N PHE A 220 -12.54 -3.32 3.89
CA PHE A 220 -12.99 -2.37 2.87
C PHE A 220 -12.01 -1.19 2.81
N PRO A 221 -11.01 -1.21 1.92
CA PRO A 221 -10.06 -0.12 1.79
C PRO A 221 -10.72 1.12 1.19
N PHE A 222 -10.22 2.30 1.54
CA PHE A 222 -10.64 3.57 0.94
C PHE A 222 -9.45 4.54 0.88
N THR A 223 -9.50 5.49 -0.06
CA THR A 223 -8.56 6.63 -0.10
C THR A 223 -9.10 7.79 0.71
N THR A 224 -10.36 8.14 0.47
CA THR A 224 -11.17 9.00 1.34
C THR A 224 -12.39 8.22 1.78
N VAL A 225 -12.93 8.53 2.97
CA VAL A 225 -14.14 7.83 3.46
C VAL A 225 -15.32 8.00 2.50
N ALA A 226 -15.38 9.11 1.76
CA ALA A 226 -16.39 9.37 0.74
C ALA A 226 -16.35 8.36 -0.43
N ASP A 227 -15.15 7.87 -0.77
CA ASP A 227 -14.92 6.90 -1.86
C ASP A 227 -15.08 5.44 -1.43
N LEU A 228 -15.38 5.19 -0.15
CA LEU A 228 -15.66 3.85 0.34
C LEU A 228 -16.78 3.20 -0.49
N ASN A 229 -16.62 1.91 -0.82
CA ASN A 229 -17.64 1.17 -1.56
C ASN A 229 -18.81 0.78 -0.63
N TYR A 230 -19.64 1.76 -0.28
CA TYR A 230 -20.81 1.59 0.59
C TYR A 230 -21.79 0.54 0.06
N ARG A 231 -21.94 0.42 -1.27
CA ARG A 231 -22.80 -0.62 -1.87
C ARG A 231 -22.32 -2.01 -1.50
N LYS A 232 -21.00 -2.26 -1.60
CA LYS A 232 -20.42 -3.56 -1.21
C LYS A 232 -20.55 -3.79 0.29
N LEU A 233 -20.28 -2.77 1.11
CA LEU A 233 -20.36 -2.84 2.57
C LEU A 233 -21.80 -3.16 3.04
N VAL A 234 -22.80 -2.46 2.51
CA VAL A 234 -24.23 -2.70 2.80
C VAL A 234 -24.61 -4.13 2.42
N ARG A 235 -24.22 -4.58 1.22
CA ARG A 235 -24.50 -5.95 0.77
C ARG A 235 -23.90 -6.99 1.70
N GLU A 236 -22.69 -6.77 2.19
CA GLU A 236 -22.02 -7.67 3.12
C GLU A 236 -22.77 -7.74 4.47
N ILE A 237 -23.09 -6.58 5.04
CA ILE A 237 -23.90 -6.49 6.28
C ILE A 237 -25.22 -7.24 6.11
N SER A 238 -25.96 -6.98 5.02
CA SER A 238 -27.22 -7.68 4.75
C SER A 238 -27.06 -9.19 4.53
N THR A 239 -25.88 -9.64 4.09
CA THR A 239 -25.59 -11.07 3.89
C THR A 239 -25.30 -11.74 5.23
N LEU A 240 -24.48 -11.10 6.07
CA LEU A 240 -24.15 -11.58 7.41
C LEU A 240 -25.39 -11.60 8.32
N ASP A 241 -26.26 -10.60 8.20
CA ASP A 241 -27.52 -10.47 8.93
C ASP A 241 -28.49 -11.60 8.60
N LYS A 242 -28.71 -11.88 7.31
CA LYS A 242 -29.55 -13.02 6.87
C LYS A 242 -29.03 -14.37 7.36
N ALA A 243 -27.71 -14.51 7.53
CA ALA A 243 -27.10 -15.74 8.02
C ALA A 243 -27.32 -15.96 9.53
N GLU A 244 -27.70 -14.93 10.30
CA GLU A 244 -27.99 -15.05 11.74
C GLU A 244 -29.40 -15.57 12.03
N GLY A 245 -30.27 -15.64 11.02
CA GLY A 245 -31.68 -16.06 11.18
C GLY A 245 -32.63 -14.88 11.45
N PRO A 246 -33.93 -15.14 11.66
CA PRO A 246 -34.88 -14.07 11.99
C PRO A 246 -34.62 -13.51 13.39
N SER A 247 -34.69 -12.17 13.52
CA SER A 247 -34.67 -11.43 14.79
C SER A 247 -35.88 -11.72 15.68
#